data_AF-A0AB74FHG2-F1
#
_entry.id   AF-A0AB74FHG2-F1
#
_cell.length_a   1.000
_cell.length_b   1.000
_cell.length_c   1.000
_cell.angle_alpha   90.00
_cell.angle_beta   90.00
_cell.angle_gamma   90.00
#
_symmetry.space_group_name_H-M   'P 1'
#
loop_
_entity.id
_entity.type
_entity.pdbx_description
1 polymer ?
#
loop_
_entity_poly.entity_id
_entity_poly.type
_entity_poly.pdbx_seq_one_letter_code
_entity_poly.pdbx_strand_id
1 'polypeptide(L)'
;MSLEDLKQNAADGRLVLHLEDGAIDSIIAACDDYVRALDDLRRDARDLADYPLGFAEAQLPSGAALAQAFQKKASGSSTSADNTFQSHIDQVEEMKTLFAALRKGYKATDANNANSFGQQGR
;
A
#
# COMPACT_ATOMS: atom_id res chain seq x y z
N MET A 1 -8.47 -2.08 19.35
CA MET A 1 -9.13 -1.32 18.29
C MET A 1 -8.59 -1.86 16.98
N SER A 2 -9.45 -2.49 16.19
CA SER A 2 -9.08 -3.11 14.91
C SER A 2 -9.00 -2.06 13.79
N LEU A 3 -8.35 -2.39 12.67
CA LEU A 3 -8.37 -1.53 11.48
C LEU A 3 -9.80 -1.31 10.98
N GLU A 4 -10.66 -2.31 11.09
CA GLU A 4 -12.07 -2.19 10.71
C GLU A 4 -12.83 -1.24 11.65
N ASP A 5 -12.51 -1.23 12.95
CA ASP A 5 -13.04 -0.23 13.87
C ASP A 5 -12.60 1.19 13.46
N LEU A 6 -11.36 1.36 12.99
CA LEU A 6 -10.85 2.65 12.52
C LEU A 6 -11.55 3.11 11.24
N LYS A 7 -11.73 2.22 10.26
CA LYS A 7 -12.47 2.51 9.01
C LYS A 7 -13.92 2.87 9.29
N GLN A 8 -14.58 2.16 10.19
CA GLN A 8 -15.96 2.45 10.58
C GLN A 8 -16.07 3.81 11.28
N ASN A 9 -15.19 4.09 12.27
CA ASN A 9 -15.17 5.39 12.93
C ASN A 9 -14.85 6.54 11.97
N ALA A 10 -13.98 6.33 10.98
CA ALA A 10 -13.71 7.29 9.91
C ALA A 10 -14.94 7.55 9.03
N ALA A 11 -15.63 6.50 8.58
CA ALA A 11 -16.82 6.60 7.77
C ALA A 11 -17.97 7.33 8.49
N ASP A 12 -18.08 7.11 9.80
CA ASP A 12 -19.09 7.76 10.66
C ASP A 12 -18.70 9.18 11.09
N GLY A 13 -17.56 9.70 10.63
CA GLY A 13 -17.06 11.03 11.02
C GLY A 13 -16.64 11.14 12.50
N ARG A 14 -16.49 10.01 13.20
CA ARG A 14 -16.09 9.92 14.61
C ARG A 14 -14.57 9.91 14.79
N LEU A 15 -13.82 9.66 13.73
CA LEU A 15 -12.37 9.79 13.69
C LEU A 15 -11.99 11.11 13.03
N VAL A 16 -11.40 12.02 13.81
CA VAL A 16 -10.97 13.34 13.35
C VAL A 16 -9.45 13.38 13.30
N LEU A 17 -8.89 13.64 12.12
CA LEU A 17 -7.48 13.99 11.96
C LEU A 17 -7.38 15.49 11.71
N HIS A 18 -6.55 16.16 12.50
CA HIS A 18 -6.20 17.56 12.26
C HIS A 18 -5.08 17.59 11.22
N LEU A 19 -5.45 17.80 9.97
CA LEU A 19 -4.54 17.87 8.84
C LEU A 19 -4.76 19.19 8.10
N GLU A 20 -3.71 19.68 7.45
CA GLU A 20 -3.82 20.83 6.54
C GLU A 20 -4.74 20.51 5.36
N ASP A 21 -5.33 21.54 4.76
CA ASP A 21 -6.20 21.38 3.59
C ASP A 21 -5.46 20.65 2.47
N GLY A 22 -6.11 19.63 1.91
CA GLY A 22 -5.53 18.80 0.83
C GLY A 22 -4.45 17.80 1.27
N ALA A 23 -4.09 17.74 2.56
CA ALA A 23 -3.13 16.76 3.05
C ALA A 23 -3.61 15.32 2.89
N ILE A 24 -4.91 15.04 3.09
CA ILE A 24 -5.48 13.70 2.85
C ILE A 24 -5.34 13.29 1.38
N ASP A 25 -5.52 14.23 0.45
CA ASP A 25 -5.38 13.98 -0.98
C ASP A 25 -3.93 13.68 -1.35
N SER A 26 -3.00 14.42 -0.73
CA SER A 26 -1.56 14.20 -0.89
C SER A 26 -1.13 12.84 -0.33
N ILE A 27 -1.68 12.42 0.81
CA ILE A 27 -1.41 11.10 1.40
C ILE A 27 -1.95 9.98 0.51
N ILE A 28 -3.16 10.12 -0.03
CA ILE A 28 -3.73 9.12 -0.96
C ILE A 28 -2.87 9.01 -2.22
N ALA A 29 -2.45 10.14 -2.80
CA ALA A 29 -1.55 10.15 -3.96
C ALA A 29 -0.20 9.49 -3.64
N ALA A 30 0.38 9.77 -2.46
CA ALA A 30 1.61 9.13 -2.02
C ALA A 30 1.46 7.62 -1.84
N CYS A 31 0.29 7.14 -1.39
CA CYS A 31 0.00 5.70 -1.33
C CYS A 31 -0.01 5.09 -2.74
N ASP A 32 -0.64 5.76 -3.71
CA ASP A 32 -0.67 5.29 -5.10
C ASP A 32 0.73 5.21 -5.72
N ASP A 33 1.54 6.25 -5.53
CA ASP A 33 2.92 6.29 -6.04
C ASP A 33 3.78 5.20 -5.41
N TYR A 34 3.61 4.96 -4.10
CA TYR A 34 4.36 3.93 -3.40
C TYR A 34 3.93 2.52 -3.80
N VAL A 35 2.63 2.26 -4.00
CA VAL A 35 2.14 0.97 -4.54
C VAL A 35 2.73 0.69 -5.92
N ARG A 36 2.80 1.70 -6.81
CA ARG A 36 3.42 1.52 -8.13
C ARG A 36 4.90 1.13 -8.02
N ALA A 37 5.66 1.84 -7.18
CA ALA A 37 7.07 1.53 -6.97
C ALA A 37 7.28 0.10 -6.38
N LEU A 38 6.40 -0.33 -5.47
CA LEU A 38 6.43 -1.69 -4.94
C LEU A 38 6.05 -2.75 -6.00
N ASP A 39 5.10 -2.46 -6.89
CA ASP A 39 4.74 -3.37 -7.99
C ASP A 39 5.87 -3.52 -9.00
N ASP A 40 6.58 -2.43 -9.31
CA ASP A 40 7.79 -2.45 -10.15
C ASP A 40 8.86 -3.35 -9.53
N LEU A 41 9.20 -3.14 -8.25
CA LEU A 41 10.17 -3.98 -7.53
C LEU A 41 9.75 -5.45 -7.46
N ARG A 42 8.45 -5.70 -7.33
CA ARG A 42 7.89 -7.06 -7.34
C ARG A 42 8.05 -7.74 -8.69
N ARG A 43 7.87 -7.02 -9.79
CA ARG A 43 8.10 -7.53 -11.14
C ARG A 43 9.58 -7.85 -11.35
N ASP A 44 10.47 -6.93 -10.98
CA ASP A 44 11.92 -7.14 -11.04
C ASP A 44 12.34 -8.39 -10.26
N ALA A 45 11.77 -8.60 -9.07
CA ALA A 45 12.04 -9.78 -8.25
C ALA A 45 11.56 -11.09 -8.92
N ARG A 46 10.45 -11.05 -9.66
CA ARG A 46 9.97 -12.21 -10.42
C ARG A 46 10.84 -12.48 -11.63
N ASP A 47 11.22 -11.45 -12.36
CA ASP A 47 12.11 -11.58 -13.51
C ASP A 47 13.46 -12.18 -13.08
N LEU A 48 14.00 -11.75 -11.94
CA LEU A 48 15.24 -12.29 -11.38
C LEU A 48 15.16 -13.77 -10.99
N ALA A 49 13.97 -14.29 -10.70
CA ALA A 49 13.78 -15.69 -10.32
C ALA A 49 14.03 -16.66 -11.48
N ASP A 50 13.84 -16.20 -12.73
CA ASP A 50 14.02 -17.00 -13.93
C ASP A 50 15.24 -16.56 -14.77
N TYR A 51 15.89 -15.45 -14.40
CA TYR A 51 17.03 -14.91 -15.12
C TYR A 51 18.32 -15.71 -14.83
N PRO A 52 19.14 -16.04 -15.85
CA PRO A 52 20.49 -16.57 -15.65
C PRO A 52 21.39 -15.55 -14.95
N LEU A 53 21.90 -15.87 -13.76
CA LEU A 53 22.61 -14.92 -12.88
C LEU A 53 24.11 -14.81 -13.21
N GLY A 54 24.61 -15.63 -14.12
CA GLY A 54 25.99 -15.56 -14.59
C GLY A 54 26.99 -16.25 -13.67
N PHE A 55 26.53 -17.20 -12.85
CA PHE A 55 27.38 -17.98 -11.96
C PHE A 55 28.02 -19.21 -12.62
N ALA A 56 28.08 -19.26 -13.95
CA ALA A 56 28.50 -20.44 -14.73
C ALA A 56 27.64 -21.67 -14.42
N GLU A 57 26.32 -21.47 -14.35
CA GLU A 57 25.30 -22.44 -13.93
C GLU A 57 25.33 -23.73 -14.76
N ALA A 58 25.71 -23.64 -16.04
CA ALA A 58 25.81 -24.77 -16.94
C ALA A 58 27.13 -25.54 -16.82
N GLN A 59 28.17 -24.94 -16.24
CA GLN A 59 29.53 -25.47 -16.19
C GLN A 59 29.94 -25.91 -14.78
N LEU A 60 29.37 -25.31 -13.74
CA LEU A 60 29.74 -25.54 -12.35
C LEU A 60 28.50 -25.88 -11.51
N PRO A 61 28.47 -27.07 -10.85
CA PRO A 61 27.39 -27.42 -9.93
C PRO A 61 27.22 -26.41 -8.79
N SER A 62 28.32 -25.83 -8.29
CA SER A 62 28.29 -24.74 -7.29
C SER A 62 27.67 -23.46 -7.84
N GLY A 63 27.89 -23.15 -9.12
CA GLY A 63 27.26 -22.04 -9.82
C GLY A 63 25.75 -22.19 -9.91
N ALA A 64 25.29 -23.38 -10.32
CA ALA A 64 23.87 -23.71 -10.34
C ALA A 64 23.22 -23.62 -8.94
N ALA A 65 23.90 -24.14 -7.91
CA ALA A 65 23.41 -24.07 -6.54
C ALA A 65 23.32 -22.62 -6.03
N LEU A 66 24.31 -21.78 -6.34
CA LEU A 66 24.30 -20.36 -6.00
C LEU A 66 23.16 -19.63 -6.70
N ALA A 67 22.99 -19.85 -8.01
CA ALA A 67 21.91 -19.25 -8.78
C ALA A 67 20.55 -19.58 -8.18
N GLN A 68 20.31 -20.86 -7.89
CA GLN A 68 19.06 -21.32 -7.27
C GLN A 68 18.81 -20.66 -5.91
N ALA A 69 19.85 -20.44 -5.10
CA ALA A 69 19.71 -19.80 -3.80
C ALA A 69 19.28 -18.32 -3.92
N PHE A 70 19.82 -17.59 -4.89
CA PHE A 70 19.43 -16.20 -5.16
C PHE A 70 18.04 -16.11 -5.81
N GLN A 71 17.74 -16.98 -6.78
CA GLN A 71 16.42 -17.03 -7.42
C GLN A 71 15.30 -17.30 -6.41
N LYS A 72 15.52 -18.19 -5.43
CA LYS A 72 14.58 -18.44 -4.31
C LYS A 72 14.40 -17.26 -3.37
N LYS A 73 15.41 -16.40 -3.23
CA LYS A 73 15.30 -15.14 -2.47
C LYS A 73 14.49 -14.12 -3.26
N ALA A 74 14.57 -14.15 -4.58
CA ALA A 74 13.83 -13.26 -5.47
C ALA A 74 12.34 -13.61 -5.50
N SER A 75 12.00 -14.89 -5.75
CA SER A 75 10.61 -15.36 -5.81
C SER A 75 10.42 -16.80 -5.34
N GLY A 76 9.16 -17.17 -5.09
CA GLY A 76 8.74 -18.57 -4.91
C GLY A 76 8.84 -19.11 -3.47
N SER A 77 9.12 -18.27 -2.47
CA SER A 77 9.07 -18.64 -1.05
C SER A 77 8.23 -17.65 -0.25
N SER A 78 7.69 -18.03 0.90
CA SER A 78 6.88 -17.10 1.71
C SER A 78 7.63 -15.85 2.17
N THR A 79 8.97 -15.90 2.17
CA THR A 79 9.86 -14.80 2.55
C THR A 79 10.70 -14.30 1.36
N SER A 80 10.28 -14.56 0.13
CA SER A 80 10.94 -13.99 -1.06
C SER A 80 10.65 -12.50 -1.16
N ALA A 81 11.48 -11.80 -1.92
CA ALA A 81 11.33 -10.37 -2.18
C ALA A 81 9.95 -10.06 -2.80
N ASP A 82 9.50 -10.82 -3.80
CA ASP A 82 8.21 -10.58 -4.46
C ASP A 82 7.00 -10.70 -3.49
N ASN A 83 7.02 -11.68 -2.59
CA ASN A 83 5.99 -11.86 -1.57
C ASN A 83 6.08 -10.80 -0.47
N THR A 84 7.28 -10.36 -0.12
CA THR A 84 7.49 -9.26 0.82
C THR A 84 6.94 -7.95 0.26
N PHE A 85 7.21 -7.66 -1.01
CA PHE A 85 6.65 -6.48 -1.69
C PHE A 85 5.13 -6.56 -1.80
N GLN A 86 4.55 -7.73 -2.11
CA GLN A 86 3.09 -7.89 -2.09
C GLN A 86 2.50 -7.62 -0.69
N SER A 87 3.11 -8.13 0.38
CA SER A 87 2.64 -7.86 1.73
C SER A 87 2.67 -6.36 2.06
N HIS A 88 3.67 -5.62 1.57
CA HIS A 88 3.71 -4.18 1.72
C HIS A 88 2.65 -3.46 0.88
N ILE A 89 2.39 -3.92 -0.36
CA ILE A 89 1.30 -3.39 -1.19
C ILE A 89 -0.04 -3.54 -0.46
N ASP A 90 -0.32 -4.72 0.10
CA ASP A 90 -1.56 -4.98 0.83
C ASP A 90 -1.74 -4.01 1.99
N GLN A 91 -0.69 -3.78 2.77
CA GLN A 91 -0.72 -2.85 3.90
C GLN A 91 -0.94 -1.39 3.48
N VAL A 92 -0.36 -0.97 2.35
CA VAL A 92 -0.50 0.40 1.84
C VAL A 92 -1.90 0.62 1.26
N GLU A 93 -2.48 -0.36 0.58
CA GLU A 93 -3.86 -0.29 0.08
C GLU A 93 -4.89 -0.25 1.24
N GLU A 94 -4.63 -0.99 2.33
CA GLU A 94 -5.42 -0.88 3.56
C GLU A 94 -5.37 0.54 4.15
N MET A 95 -4.17 1.12 4.22
CA MET A 95 -3.96 2.47 4.73
C MET A 95 -4.64 3.52 3.84
N LYS A 96 -4.51 3.40 2.52
CA LYS A 96 -5.19 4.25 1.53
C LYS A 96 -6.71 4.19 1.69
N THR A 97 -7.26 2.99 1.90
CA THR A 97 -8.70 2.80 2.14
C THR A 97 -9.17 3.56 3.38
N LEU A 98 -8.38 3.53 4.47
CA LEU A 98 -8.68 4.30 5.68
C LEU A 98 -8.69 5.82 5.40
N PHE A 99 -7.68 6.34 4.70
CA PHE A 99 -7.61 7.76 4.35
C PHE A 99 -8.74 8.20 3.40
N ALA A 100 -9.14 7.34 2.47
CA ALA A 100 -10.31 7.59 1.62
C ALA A 100 -11.61 7.65 2.43
N ALA A 101 -11.78 6.77 3.42
CA ALA A 101 -12.93 6.79 4.33
C ALA A 101 -12.95 8.09 5.17
N LEU A 102 -11.81 8.52 5.69
CA LEU A 102 -11.66 9.78 6.41
C LEU A 102 -12.04 10.99 5.56
N ARG A 103 -11.56 11.04 4.31
CA ARG A 103 -11.92 12.11 3.36
C ARG A 103 -13.43 12.21 3.16
N LYS A 104 -14.10 11.06 3.02
CA LYS A 104 -15.56 10.98 2.84
C LYS A 104 -16.30 11.45 4.09
N GLY A 105 -15.89 11.00 5.27
CA GLY A 105 -16.47 11.41 6.55
C GLY A 105 -16.37 12.93 6.75
N TYR A 106 -15.20 13.51 6.49
CA TYR A 106 -14.99 14.96 6.61
C TYR A 106 -15.93 15.77 5.69
N LYS A 107 -15.99 15.41 4.41
CA LYS A 107 -16.88 16.09 3.44
C LYS A 107 -18.36 15.98 3.82
N ALA A 108 -18.79 14.86 4.38
CA ALA A 108 -20.17 14.66 4.83
C ALA A 108 -20.50 15.52 6.05
N THR A 109 -19.60 15.56 7.05
CA THR A 109 -19.76 16.40 8.24
C THR A 109 -19.77 17.89 7.89
N ASP A 110 -18.87 18.33 7.02
CA ASP A 110 -18.78 19.73 6.61
C ASP A 110 -20.05 20.18 5.85
N ALA A 111 -20.54 19.36 4.92
CA ALA A 111 -21.80 19.62 4.22
C ALA A 111 -23.02 19.66 5.17
N ASN A 112 -23.07 18.77 6.16
CA ASN A 112 -24.15 18.74 7.15
C ASN A 112 -24.13 19.99 8.06
N ASN A 113 -22.93 20.43 8.47
CA ASN A 113 -22.77 21.64 9.27
C ASN A 113 -23.15 22.89 8.48
N ALA A 114 -22.68 23.03 7.23
CA ALA A 114 -23.05 24.16 6.37
C ALA A 114 -24.57 24.28 6.18
N ASN A 115 -25.26 23.15 6.00
CA ASN A 115 -26.72 23.11 5.87
C ASN A 115 -27.46 23.46 7.17
N SER A 116 -26.97 23.02 8.34
CA SER A 116 -27.64 23.29 9.63
C SER A 116 -27.49 24.75 10.05
N PHE A 117 -26.31 25.35 9.87
CA PHE A 117 -26.07 26.76 10.15
C PHE A 117 -26.82 27.68 9.16
N GLY A 118 -26.95 27.28 7.89
CA GLY A 118 -27.74 28.01 6.90
C GLY A 118 -29.25 28.03 7.16
N GLN A 119 -29.78 27.05 7.91
CA GLN A 119 -31.18 27.01 8.34
C GLN A 119 -31.45 27.83 9.61
N GLN A 120 -30.49 27.95 10.53
CA GLN A 120 -30.66 28.69 11.78
C GLN A 120 -30.48 30.21 11.63
N GLY A 121 -29.93 30.67 10.51
CA GLY A 121 -29.75 32.09 10.18
C GLY A 121 -30.90 32.76 9.41
N ARG A 122 -32.10 32.18 9.40
CA ARG A 122 -33.30 32.72 8.72
C ARG A 122 -34.46 32.96 9.66
#